data_AF-A0A7C3CRG2-F1
#
_entry.id   AF-A0A7C3CRG2-F1
#
_cell.length_a   1.000
_cell.length_b   1.000
_cell.length_c   1.000
_cell.angle_alpha   90.00
_cell.angle_beta   90.00
_cell.angle_gamma   90.00
#
_symmetry.space_group_name_H-M   'P 1'
#
loop_
_entity.id
_entity.type
_entity.pdbx_description
1 polymer ?
#
loop_
_entity_poly.entity_id
_entity_poly.type
_entity_poly.pdbx_seq_one_letter_code
_entity_poly.pdbx_strand_id
1 'polypeptide(L)' 'MTSIEEYFHTDWSAMTSSDWAGLIITIITFILMVVVYVHVFRPSNREKIEAKRDLPLDYDDRLSTEDK' A
#
# COMPACT_ATOMS: atom_id res chain seq x y z
N MET A 1 34.79 27.56 17.12
CA MET A 1 33.41 28.06 16.95
C MET A 1 32.62 26.89 16.40
N THR A 2 31.83 26.22 17.23
CA THR A 2 31.06 25.02 16.82
C THR A 2 29.91 25.47 15.95
N SER A 3 29.98 25.13 14.66
CA SER A 3 28.95 25.47 13.68
C SER A 3 27.70 24.64 13.95
N ILE A 4 26.52 25.23 13.84
CA ILE A 4 25.23 24.51 13.92
C ILE A 4 25.16 23.40 12.85
N GLU A 5 25.88 23.58 11.75
CA GLU A 5 26.07 22.58 10.69
C GLU A 5 26.66 21.26 11.24
N GLU A 6 27.60 21.33 12.19
CA GLU A 6 28.24 20.18 12.86
C GLU A 6 27.25 19.33 13.64
N TYR A 7 26.16 19.92 14.15
CA TYR A 7 25.06 19.20 14.79
C TYR A 7 24.11 18.52 13.79
N PHE A 8 24.10 18.96 12.53
CA PHE A 8 23.33 18.34 11.45
C PHE A 8 24.16 17.38 10.59
N HIS A 9 25.45 17.25 10.87
CA HIS A 9 26.31 16.23 10.30
C HIS A 9 26.02 14.89 10.98
N THR A 10 24.98 14.20 10.48
CA THR A 10 24.83 12.77 10.74
C THR A 10 25.98 12.07 10.03
N ASP A 11 26.87 11.47 10.82
CA ASP A 11 27.95 10.65 10.27
C ASP A 11 27.36 9.33 9.75
N TRP A 12 26.97 9.34 8.46
CA TRP A 12 26.40 8.21 7.76
C TRP A 12 27.33 6.98 7.75
N SER A 13 28.63 7.21 7.92
CA SER A 13 29.66 6.18 7.97
C SER A 13 29.80 5.54 9.36
N ALA A 14 29.33 6.22 10.40
CA ALA A 14 29.36 5.76 11.78
C ALA A 14 28.08 5.01 12.19
N MET A 15 27.05 4.94 11.34
CA MET A 15 25.85 4.15 11.63
C MET A 15 26.19 2.65 11.63
N THR A 16 25.78 1.95 12.69
CA THR A 16 26.00 0.49 12.80
C THR A 16 25.21 -0.22 11.70
N SER A 17 25.68 -1.39 11.25
CA SER A 17 24.99 -2.19 10.23
C SER A 17 23.53 -2.52 10.59
N SER A 18 23.20 -2.61 11.88
CA SER A 18 21.83 -2.79 12.38
C SER A 18 20.95 -1.57 12.15
N ASP A 19 21.51 -0.36 12.32
CA ASP A 19 20.78 0.90 12.18
C ASP A 19 20.43 1.12 10.70
N TRP A 20 21.34 0.74 9.79
CA TRP A 20 21.09 0.72 8.35
C TRP A 20 19.99 -0.25 7.95
N ALA A 21 19.96 -1.45 8.56
CA ALA A 21 18.91 -2.41 8.31
C ALA A 21 17.53 -1.87 8.75
N GLY A 22 17.46 -1.24 9.92
CA GLY A 22 16.24 -0.59 10.43
C GLY A 22 15.74 0.54 9.52
N LEU A 23 16.67 1.38 9.03
CA LEU A 23 16.36 2.44 8.07
C LEU A 23 15.78 1.87 6.77
N ILE A 24 16.43 0.86 6.19
CA ILE A 24 16.00 0.22 4.94
C ILE A 24 14.61 -0.41 5.10
N ILE A 25 14.38 -1.14 6.19
CA ILE A 25 13.07 -1.74 6.48
C ILE A 25 11.99 -0.66 6.54
N THR A 26 12.26 0.44 7.23
CA THR A 26 11.31 1.55 7.36
C THR A 26 10.97 2.17 5.99
N ILE A 27 11.98 2.40 5.15
CA ILE A 27 11.78 2.90 3.78
C ILE A 27 10.96 1.93 2.94
N ILE A 28 11.26 0.63 3.00
CA ILE A 28 10.51 -0.41 2.28
C ILE A 28 9.06 -0.45 2.74
N THR A 29 8.80 -0.45 4.05
CA THR A 29 7.45 -0.44 4.61
C THR A 29 6.66 0.79 4.16
N PHE A 30 7.30 1.97 4.16
CA PHE A 30 6.68 3.19 3.68
C PHE A 30 6.30 3.10 2.19
N ILE A 31 7.21 2.63 1.33
CA ILE A 31 6.93 2.41 -0.09
C ILE A 31 5.79 1.39 -0.26
N LEU A 32 5.78 0.31 0.53
CA LEU A 32 4.70 -0.68 0.51
C LEU A 32 3.35 -0.04 0.82
N MET A 33 3.26 0.80 1.84
CA MET A 33 2.02 1.55 2.15
C MET A 33 1.59 2.42 0.97
N VAL A 34 2.52 3.14 0.34
CA VAL A 34 2.22 3.99 -0.83
C VAL A 34 1.75 3.15 -2.01
N VAL A 35 2.41 2.02 -2.29
CA VAL A 35 2.03 1.10 -3.37
C VAL A 35 0.63 0.54 -3.13
N VAL A 36 0.32 0.09 -1.91
CA VAL A 36 -1.01 -0.39 -1.54
C VAL A 36 -2.05 0.71 -1.71
N TYR A 37 -1.77 1.92 -1.20
CA TYR A 37 -2.64 3.07 -1.36
C TYR A 37 -2.92 3.34 -2.85
N VAL A 38 -1.87 3.52 -3.65
CA VAL A 38 -2.02 3.77 -5.09
C VAL A 38 -2.75 2.62 -5.77
N HIS A 39 -2.49 1.37 -5.42
CA HIS A 39 -3.17 0.21 -6.00
C HIS A 39 -4.66 0.18 -5.68
N VAL A 40 -5.05 0.43 -4.44
CA VAL A 40 -6.46 0.52 -4.01
C VAL A 40 -7.17 1.68 -4.68
N PHE A 41 -6.52 2.84 -4.79
CA PHE A 41 -7.08 4.01 -5.44
C PHE A 41 -6.94 4.00 -6.97
N ARG A 42 -6.28 2.99 -7.56
CA ARG A 42 -6.10 2.89 -9.01
C ARG A 42 -7.44 2.56 -9.68
N PRO A 43 -7.95 3.41 -10.58
CA PRO A 43 -9.27 3.26 -11.19
C PRO A 43 -9.40 1.99 -12.05
N SER A 44 -8.28 1.46 -12.56
CA SER A 44 -8.25 0.25 -13.41
C SER A 44 -8.73 -1.03 -12.71
N ASN A 45 -8.79 -1.05 -11.37
CA ASN A 45 -9.32 -2.18 -10.61
C ASN A 45 -10.75 -1.93 -10.12
N ARG A 46 -11.25 -0.69 -10.21
CA ARG A 46 -12.61 -0.33 -9.76
C ARG A 46 -13.68 -1.00 -10.62
N GLU A 47 -13.55 -0.98 -11.94
CA GLU A 47 -14.52 -1.64 -12.84
C GLU A 47 -14.66 -3.14 -12.57
N LYS A 48 -13.57 -3.83 -12.23
CA LYS A 48 -13.61 -5.28 -11.89
C LYS A 48 -14.27 -5.57 -10.54
N ILE A 49 -14.24 -4.62 -9.61
CA ILE A 49 -14.85 -4.73 -8.28
C ILE A 49 -16.32 -4.32 -8.36
N GLU A 50 -16.63 -3.27 -9.12
CA GLU A 50 -18.00 -2.82 -9.39
C GLU A 50 -18.79 -3.83 -10.22
N ALA A 51 -18.15 -4.52 -11.18
CA ALA A 51 -18.79 -5.60 -11.95
C ALA A 51 -19.26 -6.79 -11.09
N LYS A 52 -18.79 -6.92 -9.84
CA LYS A 52 -19.22 -7.97 -8.91
C LYS A 52 -20.21 -7.47 -7.86
N ARG A 53 -20.60 -6.18 -7.90
CA ARG A 53 -21.51 -5.59 -6.91
C ARG A 53 -22.90 -6.21 -6.95
N ASP A 54 -23.39 -6.57 -8.14
CA ASP A 54 -24.76 -7.04 -8.34
C ASP A 54 -24.88 -8.57 -8.38
N LEU A 55 -23.78 -9.31 -8.13
CA LEU A 55 -23.80 -10.78 -8.11
C LEU A 55 -24.88 -11.38 -7.19
N PRO A 56 -25.09 -10.91 -5.94
CA PRO A 56 -26.09 -11.53 -5.06
C PRO A 56 -27.54 -11.22 -5.44
N LEU A 57 -27.80 -10.23 -6.30
CA LEU A 57 -29.16 -9.94 -6.79
C LEU A 57 -29.54 -10.82 -8.00
N ASP A 58 -28.55 -11.21 -8.81
CA ASP A 58 -28.76 -12.01 -10.03
C ASP A 58 -28.99 -13.51 -9.75
N TYR A 59 -28.59 -14.02 -8.58
CA TYR A 59 -28.82 -15.43 -8.23
C TYR A 59 -30.28 -15.73 -7.85
N ASP A 60 -31.01 -14.75 -7.30
CA ASP A 60 -32.40 -14.94 -6.85
C ASP A 60 -33.39 -14.93 -8.03
N ASP A 61 -33.12 -14.12 -9.05
CA ASP A 61 -33.93 -14.08 -10.29
C ASP A 61 -33.71 -15.31 -11.18
N ARG A 62 -32.50 -15.88 -11.20
CA ARG A 62 -32.20 -17.07 -12.01
C ARG A 62 -32.76 -18.35 -11.40
N LEU A 63 -32.76 -18.48 -10.07
CA LEU A 63 -33.34 -19.64 -9.40
C LEU A 63 -34.87 -19.68 -9.52
N SER A 64 -35.53 -18.53 -9.59
CA SER A 64 -37.00 -18.43 -9.72
C SER A 64 -37.54 -18.71 -11.14
N THR A 65 -36.67 -18.75 -12.15
CA THR A 65 -37.07 -18.93 -13.57
C THR A 65 -36.83 -20.36 -14.08
N GLU A 66 -36.14 -21.21 -13.33
CA GLU A 66 -35.93 -22.64 -13.66
C GLU A 66 -37.05 -23.56 -13.15
N ASP A 67 -38.00 -23.04 -12.36
CA ASP A 67 -39.13 -23.79 -11.78
C ASP A 67 -40.50 -23.46 -12.42
N LYS A 68 -40.54 -23.01 -13.69
CA LYS A 68 -41.80 -22.72 -14.41
C LYS A 68 -41.93 -23.36 -15.77
#